data_AF-A0A972MK12-F1
#
_entry.id   AF-A0A972MK12-F1
#
_cell.length_a   1.000
_cell.length_b   1.000
_cell.length_c   1.000
_cell.angle_alpha   90.00
_cell.angle_beta   90.00
_cell.angle_gamma   90.00
#
_symmetry.space_group_name_H-M   'P 1'
#
loop_
_entity.id
_entity.type
_entity.pdbx_description
1 polymer ?
#
loop_
_entity_poly.entity_id
_entity_poly.type
_entity_poly.pdbx_seq_one_letter_code
_entity_poly.pdbx_strand_id
1 'polypeptide(L)'
;EEEIKAYLKERKNLYKNKKFSLKTPLFPDIEKLKKLYSLLEKASEKTTGVYKINVLKAKAGIDFLILMEKEKFEKEFIEKVFDEFKRLSYVFKITNYSESGNINDILKLGYIPKNDEPEEVKGLEKNKDWFDFQEILLKLCCASIVKDIQASNGAAVYMEGWKTDWGIQLNLGDLPEGSWDIFFVIKVKAKDKRGIAFRYGVYPVTKTFEAFLEDFSDEKYHTVYVGRFENDSTKHLWIAPPGNENVKGIYVDRIFIIKARN
;
A
#
# COMPACT_ATOMS: atom_id res chain seq x y z
N GLU A 1 31.90 31.28 12.61
CA GLU A 1 30.66 31.66 11.88
C GLU A 1 30.70 31.22 10.42
N GLU A 2 31.83 31.40 9.71
CA GLU A 2 31.99 30.93 8.32
C GLU A 2 31.88 29.42 8.14
N GLU A 3 32.45 28.61 9.03
CA GLU A 3 32.32 27.14 8.97
C GLU A 3 30.87 26.67 9.08
N ILE A 4 30.05 27.34 9.91
CA ILE A 4 28.62 27.04 10.05
C ILE A 4 27.88 27.39 8.76
N LYS A 5 28.22 28.52 8.13
CA LYS A 5 27.66 28.91 6.82
C LYS A 5 28.08 27.93 5.71
N ALA A 6 29.32 27.45 5.72
CA ALA A 6 29.81 26.45 4.78
C ALA A 6 29.10 25.10 4.95
N TYR A 7 28.97 24.62 6.19
CA TYR A 7 28.24 23.40 6.53
C TYR A 7 26.75 23.45 6.12
N LEU A 8 26.08 24.58 6.39
CA LEU A 8 24.68 24.77 6.01
C LEU A 8 24.51 24.86 4.48
N LYS A 9 25.45 25.47 3.76
CA LYS A 9 25.45 25.54 2.29
C LYS A 9 25.67 24.15 1.67
N GLU A 10 26.58 23.36 2.22
CA GLU A 10 26.86 21.98 1.82
C GLU A 10 25.63 21.08 2.05
N ARG A 11 25.02 21.15 3.24
CA ARG A 11 23.76 20.43 3.56
C ARG A 11 22.60 20.87 2.67
N LYS A 12 22.44 22.18 2.41
CA LYS A 12 21.38 22.69 1.53
C LYS A 12 21.50 22.14 0.10
N ASN A 13 22.72 21.93 -0.39
CA ASN A 13 22.97 21.27 -1.67
C ASN A 13 22.68 19.76 -1.62
N LEU A 14 23.05 19.10 -0.51
CA LEU A 14 22.75 17.68 -0.25
C LEU A 14 21.25 17.37 -0.21
N TYR A 15 20.42 18.32 0.26
CA TYR A 15 18.97 18.17 0.33
C TYR A 15 18.22 18.71 -0.90
N LYS A 16 18.85 19.52 -1.76
CA LYS A 16 18.19 20.11 -2.94
C LYS A 16 17.77 19.06 -3.97
N ASN A 17 18.51 17.93 -4.02
CA ASN A 17 18.35 16.91 -5.04
C ASN A 17 17.99 15.51 -4.50
N LYS A 18 17.91 15.32 -3.18
CA LYS A 18 17.47 14.03 -2.61
C LYS A 18 15.95 14.00 -2.58
N LYS A 19 15.36 13.12 -3.41
CA LYS A 19 13.95 12.74 -3.30
C LYS A 19 13.72 12.23 -1.87
N PHE A 20 12.83 12.90 -1.15
CA PHE A 20 12.36 12.41 0.14
C PHE A 20 11.48 11.19 -0.13
N SER A 21 11.86 10.05 0.43
CA SER A 21 11.11 8.79 0.34
C SER A 21 10.78 8.35 1.76
N LEU A 22 9.55 7.89 1.96
CA LEU A 22 9.08 7.34 3.23
C LEU A 22 9.38 5.83 3.21
N LYS A 23 10.19 5.35 4.14
CA LYS A 23 10.30 3.92 4.43
C LYS A 23 9.43 3.63 5.65
N THR A 24 8.50 2.70 5.51
CA THR A 24 7.51 2.41 6.55
C THR A 24 7.62 0.95 7.01
N PRO A 25 7.55 0.69 8.33
CA PRO A 25 7.28 -0.66 8.80
C PRO A 25 5.88 -1.10 8.31
N LEU A 26 5.73 -2.40 8.03
CA LEU A 26 4.46 -2.97 7.55
C LEU A 26 3.33 -2.87 8.59
N PHE A 27 3.66 -2.96 9.88
CA PHE A 27 2.68 -2.93 10.98
C PHE A 27 3.20 -2.04 12.13
N PRO A 28 2.98 -0.72 12.08
CA PRO A 28 3.44 0.18 13.13
C PRO A 28 2.65 0.00 14.44
N ASP A 29 3.34 0.19 15.57
CA ASP A 29 2.70 0.29 16.89
C ASP A 29 1.87 1.58 16.99
N ILE A 30 0.55 1.42 17.15
CA ILE A 30 -0.42 2.52 17.13
C ILE A 30 -0.26 3.48 18.30
N GLU A 31 0.01 2.96 19.50
CA GLU A 31 0.20 3.81 20.68
C GLU A 31 1.51 4.61 20.56
N LYS A 32 2.53 3.99 19.97
CA LYS A 32 3.76 4.69 19.62
C LYS A 32 3.51 5.77 18.55
N LEU A 33 2.69 5.50 17.52
CA LEU A 33 2.33 6.51 16.52
C LEU A 33 1.61 7.71 17.14
N LYS A 34 0.61 7.49 18.01
CA LYS A 34 -0.09 8.56 18.74
C LYS A 34 0.87 9.41 19.56
N LYS A 35 1.78 8.77 20.29
CA LYS A 35 2.80 9.47 21.09
C LYS A 35 3.74 10.30 20.22
N LEU A 36 4.23 9.74 19.12
CA LEU A 36 5.12 10.43 18.19
C LEU A 36 4.42 11.62 17.53
N TYR A 37 3.16 11.45 17.10
CA TYR A 37 2.34 12.53 16.54
C TYR A 37 2.23 13.70 17.53
N SER A 38 1.83 13.43 18.78
CA SER A 38 1.68 14.46 19.81
C SER A 38 3.00 15.18 20.13
N LEU A 39 4.12 14.44 20.17
CA LEU A 39 5.45 15.03 20.39
C LEU A 39 5.87 15.95 19.24
N LEU A 40 5.64 15.53 17.99
CA LEU A 40 5.99 16.33 16.81
C LEU A 40 5.11 17.57 16.67
N GLU A 41 3.82 17.49 17.04
CA GLU A 41 2.92 18.64 17.10
C GLU A 41 3.46 19.70 18.07
N LYS A 42 3.74 19.32 19.33
CA LYS A 42 4.34 20.20 20.34
C LYS A 42 5.70 20.76 19.92
N ALA A 43 6.53 19.94 19.28
CA ALA A 43 7.84 20.38 18.80
C ALA A 43 7.71 21.41 17.66
N SER A 44 6.71 21.28 16.79
CA SER A 44 6.50 22.19 15.65
C SER A 44 6.09 23.61 16.07
N GLU A 45 5.46 23.72 17.23
CA GLU A 45 5.08 24.99 17.87
C GLU A 45 6.28 25.69 18.51
N LYS A 46 7.19 24.91 19.13
CA LYS A 46 8.33 25.42 19.91
C LYS A 46 9.60 25.63 19.09
N THR A 47 9.66 25.14 17.86
CA THR A 47 10.84 25.24 17.00
C THR A 47 10.66 26.27 15.89
N THR A 48 11.77 26.84 15.43
CA THR A 48 11.81 27.81 14.32
C THR A 48 12.91 27.44 13.32
N GLY A 49 12.94 28.11 12.15
CA GLY A 49 13.98 27.94 11.14
C GLY A 49 14.17 26.49 10.68
N VAL A 50 15.43 26.04 10.62
CA VAL A 50 15.79 24.70 10.13
C VAL A 50 15.24 23.58 11.02
N TYR A 51 15.15 23.79 12.34
CA TYR A 51 14.61 22.78 13.24
C TYR A 51 13.13 22.53 12.99
N LYS A 52 12.34 23.60 12.77
CA LYS A 52 10.92 23.47 12.41
C LYS A 52 10.74 22.69 11.11
N ILE A 53 11.58 22.95 10.11
CA ILE A 53 11.55 22.22 8.84
C ILE A 53 11.80 20.72 9.08
N ASN A 54 12.78 20.36 9.91
CA ASN A 54 13.08 18.96 10.20
C ASN A 54 11.95 18.27 10.98
N VAL A 55 11.35 18.95 11.96
CA VAL A 55 10.18 18.44 12.69
C VAL A 55 9.02 18.18 11.74
N LEU A 56 8.71 19.13 10.85
CA LEU A 56 7.62 18.96 9.88
C LEU A 56 7.88 17.84 8.87
N LYS A 57 9.14 17.62 8.44
CA LYS A 57 9.49 16.46 7.60
C LYS A 57 9.26 15.13 8.31
N ALA A 58 9.66 15.04 9.59
CA ALA A 58 9.39 13.86 10.40
C ALA A 58 7.88 13.67 10.58
N LYS A 59 7.15 14.76 10.82
CA LYS A 59 5.69 14.75 10.94
C LYS A 59 5.02 14.21 9.69
N ALA A 60 5.44 14.63 8.50
CA ALA A 60 4.88 14.10 7.24
C ALA A 60 5.00 12.56 7.14
N GLY A 61 6.09 11.97 7.64
CA GLY A 61 6.25 10.52 7.68
C GLY A 61 5.36 9.82 8.72
N ILE A 62 5.15 10.44 9.87
CA ILE A 62 4.21 9.93 10.89
C ILE A 62 2.77 10.06 10.41
N ASP A 63 2.42 11.18 9.79
CA ASP A 63 1.09 11.40 9.22
C ASP A 63 0.77 10.34 8.16
N PHE A 64 1.72 10.05 7.27
CA PHE A 64 1.60 8.96 6.30
C PHE A 64 1.33 7.60 6.96
N LEU A 65 2.11 7.25 8.01
CA LEU A 65 1.93 6.00 8.75
C LEU A 65 0.56 5.91 9.43
N ILE A 66 0.06 7.02 9.96
CA ILE A 66 -1.29 7.09 10.53
C ILE A 66 -2.35 6.88 9.45
N LEU A 67 -2.16 7.47 8.26
CA LEU A 67 -3.10 7.30 7.14
C LEU A 67 -3.14 5.87 6.60
N MET A 68 -2.03 5.12 6.70
CA MET A 68 -1.99 3.69 6.37
C MET A 68 -2.83 2.83 7.32
N GLU A 69 -2.99 3.28 8.57
CA GLU A 69 -3.69 2.58 9.65
C GLU A 69 -4.99 3.30 10.04
N LYS A 70 -5.58 4.04 9.07
CA LYS A 70 -6.68 4.99 9.28
C LYS A 70 -7.89 4.40 10.01
N GLU A 71 -8.13 3.10 9.88
CA GLU A 71 -9.23 2.39 10.54
C GLU A 71 -9.06 2.29 12.06
N LYS A 72 -7.84 2.47 12.58
CA LYS A 72 -7.52 2.37 14.00
C LYS A 72 -7.62 3.71 14.74
N PHE A 73 -8.09 4.75 14.06
CA PHE A 73 -8.20 6.10 14.60
C PHE A 73 -9.58 6.69 14.32
N GLU A 74 -9.95 7.70 15.10
CA GLU A 74 -11.19 8.46 14.92
C GLU A 74 -11.18 9.23 13.59
N LYS A 75 -12.37 9.35 12.97
CA LYS A 75 -12.54 9.98 11.67
C LYS A 75 -12.01 11.41 11.65
N GLU A 76 -12.41 12.23 12.63
CA GLU A 76 -12.04 13.64 12.73
C GLU A 76 -10.52 13.80 12.86
N PHE A 77 -9.88 12.87 13.57
CA PHE A 77 -8.42 12.84 13.68
C PHE A 77 -7.77 12.51 12.34
N ILE A 78 -8.28 11.51 11.62
CA ILE A 78 -7.76 11.15 10.30
C ILE A 78 -7.95 12.27 9.28
N GLU A 79 -9.09 12.95 9.28
CA GLU A 79 -9.32 14.11 8.41
C GLU A 79 -8.29 15.23 8.69
N LYS A 80 -8.04 15.54 9.96
CA LYS A 80 -6.98 16.48 10.37
C LYS A 80 -5.59 16.04 9.88
N VAL A 81 -5.24 14.77 10.08
CA VAL A 81 -3.95 14.21 9.66
C VAL A 81 -3.81 14.25 8.14
N PHE A 82 -4.87 13.95 7.40
CA PHE A 82 -4.89 13.96 5.94
C PHE A 82 -4.67 15.36 5.38
N ASP A 83 -5.36 16.37 5.90
CA ASP A 83 -5.20 17.76 5.46
C ASP A 83 -3.78 18.28 5.71
N GLU A 84 -3.23 17.96 6.88
CA GLU A 84 -1.86 18.32 7.22
C GLU A 84 -0.85 17.58 6.35
N PHE A 85 -1.03 16.28 6.12
CA PHE A 85 -0.19 15.49 5.22
C PHE A 85 -0.21 16.04 3.80
N LYS A 86 -1.41 16.35 3.27
CA LYS A 86 -1.59 16.97 1.96
C LYS A 86 -0.83 18.29 1.89
N ARG A 87 -0.98 19.17 2.87
CA ARG A 87 -0.21 20.43 2.96
C ARG A 87 1.29 20.18 2.95
N LEU A 88 1.79 19.27 3.78
CA LEU A 88 3.22 18.96 3.89
C LEU A 88 3.79 18.32 2.60
N SER A 89 3.00 17.48 1.91
CA SER A 89 3.39 16.88 0.64
C SER A 89 3.67 17.94 -0.43
N TYR A 90 2.85 19.00 -0.51
CA TYR A 90 3.10 20.13 -1.41
C TYR A 90 4.32 20.94 -0.99
N VAL A 91 4.42 21.29 0.30
CA VAL A 91 5.54 22.09 0.84
C VAL A 91 6.89 21.41 0.60
N PHE A 92 6.97 20.11 0.82
CA PHE A 92 8.21 19.34 0.67
C PHE A 92 8.37 18.66 -0.69
N LYS A 93 7.42 18.87 -1.62
CA LYS A 93 7.41 18.25 -2.95
C LYS A 93 7.58 16.73 -2.86
N ILE A 94 6.87 16.10 -1.91
CA ILE A 94 6.83 14.65 -1.78
C ILE A 94 6.05 14.13 -2.97
N THR A 95 6.70 13.42 -3.88
CA THR A 95 6.08 12.90 -5.11
C THR A 95 5.76 11.42 -5.03
N ASN A 96 6.48 10.68 -4.17
CA ASN A 96 6.34 9.24 -4.03
C ASN A 96 6.31 8.88 -2.55
N TYR A 97 5.51 7.86 -2.19
CA TYR A 97 5.49 7.29 -0.85
C TYR A 97 6.26 5.96 -0.77
N SER A 98 6.58 5.36 -1.91
CA SER A 98 7.46 4.20 -2.04
C SER A 98 8.26 4.30 -3.35
N GLU A 99 9.08 3.29 -3.67
CA GLU A 99 9.78 3.25 -4.97
C GLU A 99 8.83 3.17 -6.17
N SER A 100 7.63 2.63 -5.96
CA SER A 100 6.62 2.41 -7.00
C SER A 100 5.36 3.25 -6.83
N GLY A 101 5.11 3.80 -5.64
CA GLY A 101 3.85 4.45 -5.28
C GLY A 101 3.89 5.98 -5.38
N ASN A 102 2.90 6.58 -6.04
CA ASN A 102 2.79 8.02 -6.22
C ASN A 102 1.93 8.66 -5.14
N ILE A 103 2.34 9.80 -4.57
CA ILE A 103 1.56 10.46 -3.51
C ILE A 103 0.12 10.80 -3.94
N ASN A 104 -0.08 11.09 -5.23
CA ASN A 104 -1.39 11.46 -5.75
C ASN A 104 -2.39 10.31 -5.67
N ASP A 105 -1.92 9.06 -5.64
CA ASP A 105 -2.77 7.89 -5.49
C ASP A 105 -3.52 7.98 -4.16
N ILE A 106 -2.83 8.37 -3.09
CA ILE A 106 -3.40 8.54 -1.75
C ILE A 106 -4.24 9.80 -1.65
N LEU A 107 -3.73 10.91 -2.19
CA LEU A 107 -4.43 12.21 -2.11
C LEU A 107 -5.77 12.21 -2.86
N LYS A 108 -5.92 11.38 -3.90
CA LYS A 108 -7.17 11.23 -4.66
C LYS A 108 -8.21 10.37 -3.95
N LEU A 109 -7.78 9.39 -3.15
CA LEU A 109 -8.69 8.52 -2.41
C LEU A 109 -9.44 9.30 -1.32
N GLY A 110 -8.75 10.24 -0.67
CA GLY A 110 -9.28 10.92 0.50
C GLY A 110 -9.53 9.94 1.65
N TYR A 111 -10.39 10.34 2.60
CA TYR A 111 -10.86 9.45 3.64
C TYR A 111 -12.07 8.63 3.16
N ILE A 112 -11.95 7.31 3.23
CA ILE A 112 -13.06 6.37 3.00
C ILE A 112 -13.15 5.48 4.24
N PRO A 113 -14.24 5.59 5.05
CA PRO A 113 -14.39 4.90 6.35
C PRO A 113 -14.81 3.42 6.22
N LYS A 114 -14.31 2.73 5.20
CA LYS A 114 -14.64 1.32 4.94
C LYS A 114 -13.43 0.46 5.27
N ASN A 115 -13.63 -0.68 5.91
CA ASN A 115 -12.63 -1.73 6.02
C ASN A 115 -13.32 -3.05 6.36
N ASP A 116 -13.96 -3.64 5.35
CA ASP A 116 -14.62 -4.93 5.52
C ASP A 116 -13.57 -6.04 5.55
N GLU A 117 -13.64 -6.91 6.56
CA GLU A 117 -12.76 -8.08 6.65
C GLU A 117 -13.25 -9.21 5.72
N PRO A 118 -12.34 -10.00 5.11
CA PRO A 118 -12.72 -11.19 4.36
C PRO A 118 -13.50 -12.19 5.24
N GLU A 119 -14.47 -12.90 4.65
CA GLU A 119 -15.23 -13.92 5.41
C GLU A 119 -14.34 -15.06 5.89
N GLU A 120 -13.26 -15.36 5.17
CA GLU A 120 -12.29 -16.42 5.47
C GLU A 120 -11.53 -16.19 6.79
N VAL A 121 -11.46 -14.94 7.26
CA VAL A 121 -10.73 -14.58 8.50
C VAL A 121 -11.66 -14.43 9.70
N LYS A 122 -12.95 -14.74 9.55
CA LYS A 122 -13.94 -14.61 10.62
C LYS A 122 -13.54 -15.41 11.85
N GLY A 123 -13.40 -14.70 12.97
CA GLY A 123 -13.00 -15.29 14.25
C GLY A 123 -11.48 -15.50 14.41
N LEU A 124 -10.67 -15.03 13.48
CA LEU A 124 -9.20 -15.01 13.58
C LEU A 124 -8.70 -13.66 14.09
N GLU A 125 -7.61 -13.66 14.87
CA GLU A 125 -7.01 -12.43 15.39
C GLU A 125 -6.12 -11.75 14.33
N LYS A 126 -6.46 -10.51 13.92
CA LYS A 126 -5.69 -9.73 12.95
C LYS A 126 -4.29 -9.37 13.50
N ASN A 127 -3.28 -9.46 12.66
CA ASN A 127 -1.85 -9.31 12.97
C ASN A 127 -1.28 -10.42 13.86
N LYS A 128 -1.94 -11.58 13.91
CA LYS A 128 -1.46 -12.76 14.63
C LYS A 128 -1.81 -14.05 13.89
N ASP A 129 -3.11 -14.28 13.66
CA ASP A 129 -3.63 -15.44 12.95
C ASP A 129 -3.80 -15.15 11.46
N TRP A 130 -3.90 -13.87 11.09
CA TRP A 130 -3.95 -13.43 9.70
C TRP A 130 -3.39 -12.01 9.55
N PHE A 131 -2.93 -11.66 8.35
CA PHE A 131 -2.41 -10.33 8.03
C PHE A 131 -3.00 -9.83 6.72
N ASP A 132 -3.07 -8.51 6.60
CA ASP A 132 -3.81 -7.80 5.57
C ASP A 132 -2.88 -6.82 4.85
N PHE A 133 -2.70 -7.01 3.55
CA PHE A 133 -1.83 -6.21 2.69
C PHE A 133 -2.69 -5.45 1.68
N GLN A 134 -3.06 -4.25 2.08
CA GLN A 134 -3.82 -3.29 1.26
C GLN A 134 -2.92 -2.66 0.18
N GLU A 135 -3.52 -1.96 -0.77
CA GLU A 135 -2.86 -1.46 -2.00
C GLU A 135 -1.59 -0.65 -1.74
N ILE A 136 -1.60 0.16 -0.68
CA ILE A 136 -0.49 1.04 -0.30
C ILE A 136 0.75 0.27 0.18
N LEU A 137 0.57 -0.98 0.62
CA LEU A 137 1.63 -1.88 1.08
C LEU A 137 2.23 -2.69 -0.07
N LEU A 138 1.62 -2.65 -1.25
CA LEU A 138 2.04 -3.45 -2.40
C LEU A 138 3.06 -2.69 -3.25
N LYS A 139 4.01 -3.43 -3.83
CA LYS A 139 4.88 -2.88 -4.86
C LYS A 139 4.13 -2.89 -6.19
N LEU A 140 3.97 -1.72 -6.80
CA LEU A 140 3.20 -1.55 -8.02
C LEU A 140 4.13 -1.35 -9.22
N CYS A 141 3.74 -1.85 -10.40
CA CYS A 141 4.45 -1.56 -11.64
C CYS A 141 3.43 -1.41 -12.76
N CYS A 142 3.40 -0.28 -13.46
CA CYS A 142 2.41 -0.05 -14.52
C CYS A 142 0.93 -0.17 -14.07
N ALA A 143 0.69 -0.04 -12.76
CA ALA A 143 -0.61 -0.10 -12.08
C ALA A 143 -0.84 1.20 -11.27
N SER A 144 -2.08 1.47 -10.89
CA SER A 144 -2.45 2.68 -10.13
C SER A 144 -3.50 2.37 -9.08
N ILE A 145 -3.45 3.02 -7.93
CA ILE A 145 -4.54 2.92 -6.95
C ILE A 145 -5.70 3.82 -7.39
N VAL A 146 -6.90 3.26 -7.41
CA VAL A 146 -8.13 3.95 -7.81
C VAL A 146 -9.18 3.82 -6.72
N LYS A 147 -10.16 4.72 -6.71
CA LYS A 147 -11.34 4.59 -5.86
C LYS A 147 -12.25 3.49 -6.41
N ASP A 148 -12.66 2.58 -5.55
CA ASP A 148 -13.61 1.51 -5.86
C ASP A 148 -14.49 1.22 -4.65
N ILE A 149 -15.75 1.65 -4.69
CA ILE A 149 -16.65 1.56 -3.53
C ILE A 149 -16.99 0.10 -3.15
N GLN A 150 -16.85 -0.83 -4.10
CA GLN A 150 -17.09 -2.25 -3.83
C GLN A 150 -15.93 -2.89 -3.08
N ALA A 151 -14.72 -2.33 -3.23
CA ALA A 151 -13.54 -2.80 -2.53
C ALA A 151 -13.67 -2.57 -1.02
N SER A 152 -12.95 -3.37 -0.26
CA SER A 152 -13.08 -3.46 1.19
C SER A 152 -12.75 -2.16 1.92
N ASN A 153 -11.79 -1.38 1.43
CA ASN A 153 -11.38 -0.10 2.01
C ASN A 153 -11.81 1.12 1.17
N GLY A 154 -12.57 0.86 0.09
CA GLY A 154 -12.98 1.86 -0.90
C GLY A 154 -11.95 2.21 -1.98
N ALA A 155 -10.81 1.53 -2.01
CA ALA A 155 -9.75 1.65 -2.99
C ALA A 155 -9.43 0.29 -3.61
N ALA A 156 -8.75 0.28 -4.74
CA ALA A 156 -8.21 -0.94 -5.34
C ALA A 156 -7.01 -0.59 -6.22
N VAL A 157 -6.09 -1.54 -6.40
CA VAL A 157 -5.09 -1.44 -7.47
C VAL A 157 -5.77 -1.76 -8.80
N TYR A 158 -5.70 -0.82 -9.73
CA TYR A 158 -6.18 -0.98 -11.10
C TYR A 158 -5.04 -1.28 -12.07
N MET A 159 -5.28 -2.25 -12.93
CA MET A 159 -4.43 -2.60 -14.07
C MET A 159 -5.26 -2.71 -15.34
N GLU A 160 -4.71 -2.23 -16.46
CA GLU A 160 -5.35 -2.36 -17.77
C GLU A 160 -5.17 -3.79 -18.31
N GLY A 161 -6.25 -4.39 -18.83
CA GLY A 161 -6.24 -5.82 -19.21
C GLY A 161 -5.36 -6.18 -20.41
N TRP A 162 -5.04 -5.20 -21.26
CA TRP A 162 -4.20 -5.38 -22.45
C TRP A 162 -2.70 -5.39 -22.14
N LYS A 163 -2.30 -5.01 -20.92
CA LYS A 163 -0.89 -5.07 -20.48
C LYS A 163 -0.50 -6.48 -20.06
N THR A 164 0.79 -6.70 -19.86
CA THR A 164 1.34 -7.99 -19.39
C THR A 164 2.37 -7.84 -18.28
N ASP A 165 2.69 -6.61 -17.87
CA ASP A 165 3.62 -6.35 -16.77
C ASP A 165 3.08 -6.91 -15.44
N TRP A 166 3.98 -7.28 -14.53
CA TRP A 166 3.62 -7.64 -13.16
C TRP A 166 3.12 -6.43 -12.41
N GLY A 167 1.82 -6.21 -12.49
CA GLY A 167 1.16 -5.03 -11.96
C GLY A 167 1.29 -4.88 -10.46
N ILE A 168 1.32 -6.01 -9.75
CA ILE A 168 1.43 -6.08 -8.29
C ILE A 168 2.51 -7.09 -7.92
N GLN A 169 3.32 -6.74 -6.93
CA GLN A 169 4.29 -7.60 -6.28
C GLN A 169 4.21 -7.47 -4.76
N LEU A 170 4.34 -8.59 -4.05
CA LEU A 170 4.59 -8.66 -2.61
C LEU A 170 5.82 -9.54 -2.38
N ASN A 171 6.84 -9.01 -1.69
CA ASN A 171 8.01 -9.81 -1.34
C ASN A 171 7.63 -10.76 -0.20
N LEU A 172 7.90 -12.06 -0.36
CA LEU A 172 7.58 -13.01 0.71
C LEU A 172 8.46 -12.80 1.95
N GLY A 173 9.60 -12.10 1.83
CA GLY A 173 10.39 -11.63 2.96
C GLY A 173 9.69 -10.59 3.85
N ASP A 174 8.60 -10.00 3.37
CA ASP A 174 7.75 -9.08 4.15
C ASP A 174 6.70 -9.83 4.98
N LEU A 175 6.55 -11.16 4.80
CA LEU A 175 5.64 -11.96 5.60
C LEU A 175 6.17 -12.14 7.03
N PRO A 176 5.32 -12.29 8.04
CA PRO A 176 5.76 -12.74 9.35
C PRO A 176 6.36 -14.15 9.30
N GLU A 177 7.17 -14.50 10.29
CA GLU A 177 7.68 -15.88 10.42
C GLU A 177 6.53 -16.89 10.53
N GLY A 178 6.69 -18.04 9.88
CA GLY A 178 5.72 -19.13 9.86
C GLY A 178 5.27 -19.50 8.44
N SER A 179 4.31 -20.40 8.37
CA SER A 179 3.69 -20.87 7.13
C SER A 179 2.31 -20.25 6.98
N TRP A 180 2.02 -19.75 5.79
CA TRP A 180 0.88 -18.87 5.51
C TRP A 180 0.17 -19.31 4.24
N ASP A 181 -1.14 -19.49 4.33
CA ASP A 181 -2.04 -19.62 3.19
C ASP A 181 -2.33 -18.23 2.64
N ILE A 182 -2.01 -18.02 1.36
CA ILE A 182 -2.07 -16.71 0.70
C ILE A 182 -3.30 -16.61 -0.20
N PHE A 183 -3.99 -15.48 -0.11
CA PHE A 183 -5.20 -15.20 -0.88
C PHE A 183 -5.13 -13.82 -1.55
N PHE A 184 -5.72 -13.72 -2.74
CA PHE A 184 -6.01 -12.45 -3.40
C PHE A 184 -7.49 -12.17 -3.41
N VAL A 185 -7.88 -10.89 -3.35
CA VAL A 185 -9.26 -10.45 -3.57
C VAL A 185 -9.29 -9.60 -4.84
N ILE A 186 -9.89 -10.16 -5.90
CA ILE A 186 -9.77 -9.63 -7.27
C ILE A 186 -11.14 -9.50 -7.91
N LYS A 187 -11.36 -8.37 -8.59
CA LYS A 187 -12.50 -8.13 -9.48
C LYS A 187 -12.00 -7.89 -10.90
N VAL A 188 -12.70 -8.44 -11.88
CA VAL A 188 -12.36 -8.27 -13.30
C VAL A 188 -13.51 -7.58 -14.02
N LYS A 189 -13.18 -6.56 -14.81
CA LYS A 189 -14.10 -5.92 -15.73
C LYS A 189 -13.82 -6.37 -17.14
N ALA A 190 -14.77 -7.06 -17.76
CA ALA A 190 -14.59 -7.68 -19.07
C ALA A 190 -15.60 -7.17 -20.12
N LYS A 191 -15.29 -7.37 -21.40
CA LYS A 191 -16.18 -7.19 -22.56
C LYS A 191 -16.87 -8.50 -22.95
N ASP A 192 -16.21 -9.62 -22.70
CA ASP A 192 -16.63 -10.98 -23.04
C ASP A 192 -16.32 -11.91 -21.85
N LYS A 193 -16.88 -13.12 -21.86
CA LYS A 193 -16.75 -14.13 -20.81
C LYS A 193 -15.69 -15.19 -21.10
N ARG A 194 -15.00 -15.12 -22.25
CA ARG A 194 -14.04 -16.14 -22.68
C ARG A 194 -12.59 -15.68 -22.64
N GLY A 195 -11.71 -16.58 -22.25
CA GLY A 195 -10.27 -16.40 -22.25
C GLY A 195 -9.70 -16.11 -20.87
N ILE A 196 -8.43 -15.73 -20.81
CA ILE A 196 -7.73 -15.51 -19.53
C ILE A 196 -8.13 -14.15 -18.97
N ALA A 197 -8.51 -14.13 -17.68
CA ALA A 197 -8.88 -12.96 -16.93
C ALA A 197 -7.65 -12.25 -16.33
N PHE A 198 -6.74 -13.02 -15.73
CA PHE A 198 -5.46 -12.55 -15.19
C PHE A 198 -4.51 -13.73 -14.96
N ARG A 199 -3.24 -13.42 -14.72
CA ARG A 199 -2.20 -14.40 -14.37
C ARG A 199 -1.62 -14.08 -13.01
N TYR A 200 -1.19 -15.11 -12.31
CA TYR A 200 -0.61 -14.94 -10.99
C TYR A 200 0.35 -16.08 -10.62
N GLY A 201 1.13 -15.87 -9.56
CA GLY A 201 1.99 -16.89 -9.00
C GLY A 201 3.01 -16.35 -8.00
N VAL A 202 4.00 -17.18 -7.68
CA VAL A 202 5.15 -16.82 -6.86
C VAL A 202 6.41 -17.07 -7.66
N TYR A 203 7.14 -16.02 -8.00
CA TYR A 203 8.45 -16.11 -8.66
C TYR A 203 9.57 -16.29 -7.64
N PRO A 204 10.61 -17.10 -7.91
CA PRO A 204 10.79 -17.97 -9.09
C PRO A 204 10.22 -19.39 -8.92
N VAL A 205 9.30 -19.61 -7.96
CA VAL A 205 8.92 -20.94 -7.48
C VAL A 205 7.86 -21.63 -8.33
N THR A 206 6.74 -20.96 -8.57
CA THR A 206 5.57 -21.58 -9.20
C THR A 206 5.62 -21.41 -10.71
N LYS A 207 4.98 -22.35 -11.42
CA LYS A 207 4.51 -22.05 -12.77
C LYS A 207 3.49 -20.91 -12.70
N THR A 208 3.31 -20.22 -13.82
CA THR A 208 2.25 -19.21 -13.94
C THR A 208 0.89 -19.89 -13.88
N PHE A 209 0.04 -19.43 -12.97
CA PHE A 209 -1.37 -19.79 -12.93
C PHE A 209 -2.18 -18.82 -13.77
N GLU A 210 -3.25 -19.34 -14.38
CA GLU A 210 -4.17 -18.57 -15.21
C GLU A 210 -5.57 -18.69 -14.60
N ALA A 211 -6.21 -17.53 -14.36
CA ALA A 211 -7.61 -17.45 -14.01
C ALA A 211 -8.42 -17.12 -15.27
N PHE A 212 -9.60 -17.70 -15.41
CA PHE A 212 -10.39 -17.63 -16.63
C PHE A 212 -11.60 -16.69 -16.50
N LEU A 213 -11.99 -16.04 -17.58
CA LEU A 213 -13.06 -15.04 -17.58
C LEU A 213 -14.43 -15.62 -17.26
N GLU A 214 -14.64 -16.92 -17.48
CA GLU A 214 -15.89 -17.58 -17.15
C GLU A 214 -16.24 -17.44 -15.66
N ASP A 215 -15.22 -17.39 -14.79
CA ASP A 215 -15.38 -17.32 -13.33
C ASP A 215 -15.36 -15.87 -12.78
N PHE A 216 -14.79 -14.92 -13.51
CA PHE A 216 -14.52 -13.55 -13.00
C PHE A 216 -15.23 -12.42 -13.77
N SER A 217 -16.00 -12.74 -14.81
CA SER A 217 -16.66 -11.73 -15.67
C SER A 217 -17.96 -11.15 -15.11
N ASP A 218 -18.26 -11.36 -13.83
CA ASP A 218 -19.48 -10.87 -13.16
C ASP A 218 -19.30 -9.48 -12.50
N GLU A 219 -18.14 -8.85 -12.68
CA GLU A 219 -17.75 -7.57 -12.06
C GLU A 219 -17.87 -7.56 -10.53
N LYS A 220 -17.68 -8.71 -9.87
CA LYS A 220 -17.59 -8.83 -8.40
C LYS A 220 -16.18 -9.18 -7.95
N TYR A 221 -15.91 -8.95 -6.66
CA TYR A 221 -14.69 -9.40 -6.01
C TYR A 221 -14.81 -10.88 -5.64
N HIS A 222 -13.77 -11.63 -5.99
CA HIS A 222 -13.62 -13.05 -5.69
C HIS A 222 -12.32 -13.28 -4.94
N THR A 223 -12.37 -14.17 -3.95
CA THR A 223 -11.17 -14.63 -3.25
C THR A 223 -10.50 -15.76 -4.04
N VAL A 224 -9.20 -15.64 -4.27
CA VAL A 224 -8.39 -16.63 -5.00
C VAL A 224 -7.30 -17.14 -4.08
N TYR A 225 -7.32 -18.43 -3.78
CA TYR A 225 -6.21 -19.09 -3.08
C TYR A 225 -5.01 -19.23 -4.01
N VAL A 226 -3.84 -18.82 -3.54
CA VAL A 226 -2.59 -18.86 -4.31
C VAL A 226 -1.75 -20.07 -3.95
N GLY A 227 -1.73 -20.43 -2.66
CA GLY A 227 -0.89 -21.48 -2.13
C GLY A 227 -0.38 -21.15 -0.74
N ARG A 228 0.37 -22.11 -0.19
CA ARG A 228 1.00 -22.01 1.12
C ARG A 228 2.48 -21.68 0.98
N PHE A 229 2.93 -20.63 1.65
CA PHE A 229 4.32 -20.16 1.58
C PHE A 229 4.83 -19.70 2.95
N GLU A 230 6.14 -19.61 3.08
CA GLU A 230 6.83 -19.09 4.27
C GLU A 230 7.53 -17.77 3.96
N ASN A 231 8.04 -17.10 5.00
CA ASN A 231 8.90 -15.93 4.81
C ASN A 231 10.12 -16.29 3.97
N ASP A 232 10.29 -15.60 2.84
CA ASP A 232 11.45 -15.78 1.97
C ASP A 232 11.72 -14.52 1.14
N SER A 233 12.77 -13.80 1.51
CA SER A 233 13.16 -12.54 0.85
C SER A 233 13.57 -12.67 -0.62
N THR A 234 13.76 -13.89 -1.13
CA THR A 234 14.15 -14.17 -2.52
C THR A 234 12.95 -14.40 -3.43
N LYS A 235 11.73 -14.46 -2.87
CA LYS A 235 10.51 -14.83 -3.58
C LYS A 235 9.53 -13.68 -3.61
N HIS A 236 8.80 -13.58 -4.72
CA HIS A 236 7.79 -12.54 -4.93
C HIS A 236 6.48 -13.16 -5.39
N LEU A 237 5.44 -12.90 -4.65
CA LEU A 237 4.07 -13.06 -5.09
C LEU A 237 3.74 -11.99 -6.12
N TRP A 238 3.06 -12.35 -7.21
CA TRP A 238 2.73 -11.41 -8.28
C TRP A 238 1.37 -11.67 -8.92
N ILE A 239 0.78 -10.60 -9.45
CA ILE A 239 -0.42 -10.62 -10.32
C ILE A 239 -0.11 -9.79 -11.56
N ALA A 240 -0.51 -10.27 -12.73
CA ALA A 240 -0.35 -9.58 -14.00
C ALA A 240 -1.62 -9.63 -14.85
N PRO A 241 -1.91 -8.60 -15.65
CA PRO A 241 -2.97 -8.66 -16.63
C PRO A 241 -2.64 -9.67 -17.75
N PRO A 242 -3.67 -10.18 -18.45
CA PRO A 242 -3.51 -11.29 -19.38
C PRO A 242 -2.98 -10.89 -20.75
N GLY A 243 -2.89 -9.59 -21.08
CA GLY A 243 -2.65 -9.13 -22.43
C GLY A 243 -3.85 -9.37 -23.35
N ASN A 244 -5.07 -9.32 -22.80
CA ASN A 244 -6.31 -9.68 -23.49
C ASN A 244 -7.22 -8.45 -23.62
N GLU A 245 -7.55 -8.04 -24.83
CA GLU A 245 -8.42 -6.88 -25.10
C GLU A 245 -9.86 -7.05 -24.61
N ASN A 246 -10.29 -8.30 -24.35
CA ASN A 246 -11.57 -8.61 -23.73
C ASN A 246 -11.58 -8.26 -22.24
N VAL A 247 -10.43 -8.06 -21.61
CA VAL A 247 -10.32 -7.55 -20.24
C VAL A 247 -10.15 -6.04 -20.31
N LYS A 248 -11.14 -5.29 -19.82
CA LYS A 248 -11.03 -3.82 -19.73
C LYS A 248 -10.06 -3.45 -18.62
N GLY A 249 -10.18 -4.12 -17.47
CA GLY A 249 -9.25 -3.93 -16.37
C GLY A 249 -9.47 -4.91 -15.24
N ILE A 250 -8.45 -4.97 -14.39
CA ILE A 250 -8.38 -5.82 -13.21
C ILE A 250 -8.23 -4.91 -12.01
N TYR A 251 -9.00 -5.22 -10.97
CA TYR A 251 -9.03 -4.49 -9.72
C TYR A 251 -8.62 -5.47 -8.62
N VAL A 252 -7.52 -5.19 -7.93
CA VAL A 252 -7.08 -5.97 -6.77
C VAL A 252 -7.32 -5.12 -5.53
N ASP A 253 -8.21 -5.59 -4.68
CA ASP A 253 -8.55 -4.95 -3.41
C ASP A 253 -7.43 -5.19 -2.41
N ARG A 254 -7.11 -6.46 -2.14
CA ARG A 254 -6.13 -6.82 -1.12
C ARG A 254 -5.45 -8.14 -1.40
N ILE A 255 -4.32 -8.33 -0.74
CA ILE A 255 -3.72 -9.63 -0.48
C ILE A 255 -3.90 -9.87 1.02
N PHE A 256 -4.40 -11.03 1.42
CA PHE A 256 -4.41 -11.41 2.82
C PHE A 256 -3.81 -12.80 3.00
N ILE A 257 -3.27 -13.04 4.18
CA ILE A 257 -2.67 -14.32 4.53
C ILE A 257 -3.30 -14.85 5.80
N ILE A 258 -3.50 -16.16 5.86
CA ILE A 258 -3.99 -16.87 7.05
C ILE A 258 -2.92 -17.83 7.51
N LYS A 259 -2.68 -17.89 8.82
CA LYS A 259 -1.72 -18.81 9.40
C LYS A 259 -2.13 -20.24 9.08
N ALA A 260 -1.21 -20.99 8.48
CA ALA A 260 -1.45 -22.39 8.15
C ALA A 260 -1.79 -23.17 9.43
N ARG A 261 -2.92 -23.88 9.39
CA ARG A 261 -3.22 -24.90 10.40
C ARG A 261 -2.53 -26.20 9.95
N ASN A 262 -1.80 -26.80 10.89
CA ASN A 262 -1.26 -28.16 10.76
C ASN A 262 -2.35 -29.18 10.99
#